data_AF-A0A7S1RWU9-F1
#
_entry.id   AF-A0A7S1RWU9-F1
#
_cell.length_a   1.000
_cell.length_b   1.000
_cell.length_c   1.000
_cell.angle_alpha   90.00
_cell.angle_beta   90.00
_cell.angle_gamma   90.00
#
_symmetry.space_group_name_H-M   'P 1'
#
loop_
_entity.id
_entity.type
_entity.pdbx_description
1 polymer ?
#
loop_
_entity_poly.entity_id
_entity_poly.type
_entity_poly.pdbx_seq_one_letter_code
_entity_poly.pdbx_strand_id
1 'polypeptide(L)'
;GRCCAACPGVADSQGPAAGIGRLSPVARCLRPEAAMKVRSGICAFCVAVFAALSPLVVFTWMQVMNQNVGPLVAHWSFLWYGDEAVRSDGQVYGRGNTRQGTLDYALPRNAVLRTVRYAVLALLGEVYFPSVFKVKDLDLRKESDSQGQFCRSLLDYFWVFPTHPMNRGTRQDMNDFVEYCRLEYPKLSGEERRILDPLRNNGRVPQELLMPRDTDPARDQFEERHKMPAPYIAENLTMQEREDLLRESMRKSTWGDVVSEIPPAMLKHYSELDLRRLPEIPADWKELSKAVVSGLTVGFDATKLFPKELFNATPSTLARREGPAADRVAILSDGCSATSLTDWGRQMDERLRTGARVNFNLADRQQMMQEPSSDLPLEQKMKADGRAGVGTDYCDTGYTHTRRMPHLHASLPDVPEGLGLEEDVLRVQSYLWMGALRGGFHYDEEANIYVQLVGEADVWLVPQNYTKAFTGGSRMANPPGPTAASADPYLKQIPIHLFRIRPGQGVVFPAFTYHLFSAQSPERVALNFFFMPKWRRMEYSEADWYTQEAKGPHGMERLALRQIWMKSFARLWDEKRRGLIVNAGKNEYL
;
A
#
# COMPACT_ATOMS: atom_id res chain seq x y z
N GLY A 1 -0.95 25.49 65.49
CA GLY A 1 -1.57 25.46 66.82
C GLY A 1 -2.53 24.30 66.88
N ARG A 2 -2.27 23.37 67.81
CA ARG A 2 -3.13 22.34 68.43
C ARG A 2 -4.29 21.74 67.61
N CYS A 3 -4.15 20.44 67.29
CA CYS A 3 -5.09 19.39 67.71
C CYS A 3 -4.35 18.03 67.71
N CYS A 4 -4.04 17.52 68.90
CA CYS A 4 -3.96 16.08 69.20
C CYS A 4 -5.40 15.53 69.09
N ALA A 5 -5.74 14.24 68.98
CA ALA A 5 -5.18 12.96 69.39
C ALA A 5 -6.16 11.88 68.86
N ALA A 6 -5.69 10.66 68.59
CA ALA A 6 -6.34 9.38 68.94
C ALA A 6 -5.78 8.21 68.10
N CYS A 7 -4.96 7.38 68.74
CA CYS A 7 -4.86 5.93 68.48
C CYS A 7 -5.44 5.22 69.72
N PRO A 8 -6.05 4.03 69.56
CA PRO A 8 -5.37 2.78 69.92
C PRO A 8 -5.71 1.64 68.93
N GLY A 9 -5.05 0.48 68.82
CA GLY A 9 -3.95 -0.16 69.53
C GLY A 9 -3.72 -1.57 68.94
N VAL A 10 -2.48 -2.04 69.05
CA VAL A 10 -1.98 -3.41 69.35
C VAL A 10 -2.55 -4.63 68.63
N ALA A 11 -1.67 -5.32 67.87
CA ALA A 11 -1.47 -6.78 68.00
C ALA A 11 -0.08 -7.18 67.46
N ASP A 12 0.68 -7.86 68.32
CA ASP A 12 2.03 -8.39 68.14
C ASP A 12 2.10 -9.63 67.22
N SER A 13 3.25 -9.81 66.54
CA SER A 13 3.91 -11.12 66.49
C SER A 13 5.41 -10.98 66.20
N GLN A 14 6.19 -11.42 67.19
CA GLN A 14 7.65 -11.68 67.21
C GLN A 14 7.99 -12.85 66.25
N GLY A 15 9.20 -13.12 65.74
CA GLY A 15 10.61 -12.69 65.89
C GLY A 15 11.45 -13.49 64.85
N PRO A 16 12.75 -13.84 65.06
CA PRO A 16 13.89 -13.08 65.58
C PRO A 16 15.14 -13.06 64.64
N ALA A 17 16.05 -12.11 64.92
CA ALA A 17 17.55 -12.07 64.89
C ALA A 17 18.36 -13.01 63.93
N ALA A 18 19.53 -12.67 63.38
CA ALA A 18 20.64 -11.82 63.82
C ALA A 18 21.65 -11.62 62.66
N GLY A 19 22.50 -10.58 62.73
CA GLY A 19 23.66 -10.44 61.83
C GLY A 19 24.37 -9.09 61.93
N ILE A 20 25.35 -9.01 62.84
CA ILE A 20 26.15 -7.83 63.20
C ILE A 20 27.27 -7.60 62.17
N GLY A 21 27.55 -6.33 61.83
CA GLY A 21 28.77 -5.94 61.13
C GLY A 21 28.94 -4.42 61.04
N ARG A 22 29.56 -3.81 62.05
CA ARG A 22 30.03 -2.41 62.04
C ARG A 22 31.33 -2.29 61.25
N LEU A 23 31.44 -1.34 60.33
CA LEU A 23 32.65 -0.53 60.10
C LEU A 23 32.24 0.85 59.51
N SER A 24 32.93 1.90 59.96
CA SER A 24 32.88 3.32 59.58
C SER A 24 34.32 3.86 59.80
N PRO A 25 34.80 5.02 59.27
CA PRO A 25 34.21 6.02 58.35
C PRO A 25 35.14 6.39 57.16
N VAL A 26 34.67 7.24 56.23
CA VAL A 26 35.26 8.54 55.81
C VAL A 26 34.68 9.01 54.46
N ALA A 27 33.97 10.14 54.55
CA ALA A 27 33.79 11.26 53.61
C ALA A 27 33.78 11.05 52.07
N ARG A 28 32.69 11.50 51.40
CA ARG A 28 32.66 12.78 50.67
C ARG A 28 31.27 13.17 50.16
N CYS A 29 31.07 14.48 50.14
CA CYS A 29 29.90 15.29 49.82
C CYS A 29 29.29 15.05 48.42
N LEU A 30 27.98 15.21 48.26
CA LEU A 30 27.33 16.40 47.67
C LEU A 30 25.80 16.19 47.55
N ARG A 31 25.06 17.30 47.67
CA ARG A 31 23.59 17.44 47.75
C ARG A 31 22.87 17.08 46.44
N PRO A 32 21.54 16.87 46.48
CA PRO A 32 20.66 17.34 45.42
C PRO A 32 19.70 18.44 45.91
N GLU A 33 19.63 19.51 45.13
CA GLU A 33 18.68 20.61 45.25
C GLU A 33 17.34 20.32 44.53
N ALA A 34 16.30 21.00 45.03
CA ALA A 34 15.17 21.56 44.30
C ALA A 34 14.08 20.60 43.74
N ALA A 35 13.08 20.33 44.59
CA ALA A 35 11.72 20.02 44.16
C ALA A 35 10.93 21.33 43.95
N MET A 36 10.44 21.51 42.72
CA MET A 36 9.68 22.66 42.25
C MET A 36 8.23 22.58 42.76
N LYS A 37 7.81 23.56 43.59
CA LYS A 37 6.43 23.75 44.03
C LYS A 37 5.60 24.37 42.91
N VAL A 38 4.65 23.62 42.37
CA VAL A 38 3.54 24.19 41.57
C VAL A 38 2.40 24.55 42.52
N ARG A 39 2.08 25.85 42.60
CA ARG A 39 0.83 26.36 43.17
C ARG A 39 -0.18 26.49 42.03
N SER A 40 -1.27 25.73 42.07
CA SER A 40 -2.52 26.11 41.43
C SER A 40 -3.67 25.83 42.37
N GLY A 41 -4.14 26.89 43.04
CA GLY A 41 -5.41 26.88 43.75
C GLY A 41 -6.53 27.01 42.73
N ILE A 42 -7.07 25.88 42.28
CA ILE A 42 -8.36 25.85 41.60
C ILE A 42 -9.40 25.58 42.68
N CYS A 43 -10.26 26.56 42.92
CA CYS A 43 -11.33 26.50 43.90
C CYS A 43 -12.35 25.43 43.49
N ALA A 44 -12.82 24.62 44.44
CA ALA A 44 -13.78 23.54 44.22
C ALA A 44 -15.09 24.00 43.53
N PHE A 45 -15.40 25.29 43.58
CA PHE A 45 -16.52 25.90 42.85
C PHE A 45 -16.36 25.86 41.32
N CYS A 46 -15.14 26.03 40.79
CA CYS A 46 -14.90 25.99 39.33
C CYS A 46 -15.02 24.58 38.76
N VAL A 47 -14.65 23.55 39.54
CA VAL A 47 -14.78 22.14 39.14
C VAL A 47 -16.26 21.71 39.11
N ALA A 48 -17.06 22.21 40.05
CA ALA A 48 -18.50 21.93 40.09
C ALA A 48 -19.27 22.58 38.92
N VAL A 49 -18.93 23.82 38.54
CA VAL A 49 -19.54 24.51 37.38
C VAL A 49 -19.15 23.85 36.06
N PHE A 50 -17.90 23.41 35.92
CA PHE A 50 -17.46 22.67 34.73
C PHE A 50 -18.11 21.28 34.62
N ALA A 51 -18.28 20.58 35.74
CA ALA A 51 -18.95 19.29 35.78
C ALA A 51 -20.46 19.39 35.47
N ALA A 52 -21.12 20.51 35.85
CA ALA A 52 -22.54 20.73 35.59
C ALA A 52 -22.84 21.19 34.14
N LEU A 53 -21.93 21.94 33.50
CA LEU A 53 -22.14 22.44 32.14
C LEU A 53 -21.70 21.45 31.04
N SER A 54 -20.82 20.49 31.37
CA SER A 54 -20.28 19.49 30.45
C SER A 54 -21.35 18.61 29.76
N PRO A 55 -22.32 18.00 30.46
CA PRO A 55 -23.29 17.11 29.82
C PRO A 55 -24.25 17.85 28.90
N LEU A 56 -24.65 19.07 29.25
CA LEU A 56 -25.60 19.86 28.48
C LEU A 56 -24.97 20.39 27.18
N VAL A 57 -23.72 20.83 27.25
CA VAL A 57 -22.96 21.27 26.06
C VAL A 57 -22.66 20.09 25.14
N VAL A 58 -22.26 18.93 25.68
CA VAL A 58 -22.03 17.72 24.88
C VAL A 58 -23.33 17.23 24.24
N PHE A 59 -24.45 17.22 24.97
CA PHE A 59 -25.74 16.78 24.43
C PHE A 59 -26.28 17.73 23.35
N THR A 60 -26.16 19.05 23.57
CA THR A 60 -26.57 20.06 22.59
C THR A 60 -25.69 20.01 21.35
N TRP A 61 -24.38 19.81 21.53
CA TRP A 61 -23.43 19.63 20.42
C TRP A 61 -23.71 18.34 19.64
N MET A 62 -24.01 17.23 20.31
CA MET A 62 -24.40 15.98 19.65
C MET A 62 -25.72 16.10 18.88
N GLN A 63 -26.71 16.82 19.41
CA GLN A 63 -27.97 17.10 18.70
C GLN A 63 -27.75 17.99 17.46
N VAL A 64 -26.94 19.03 17.58
CA VAL A 64 -26.59 19.92 16.46
C VAL A 64 -25.81 19.17 15.38
N MET A 65 -24.88 18.30 15.77
CA MET A 65 -24.13 17.44 14.84
C MET A 65 -25.06 16.43 14.15
N ASN A 66 -25.97 15.78 14.88
CA ASN A 66 -26.86 14.78 14.30
C ASN A 66 -27.89 15.40 13.32
N GLN A 67 -28.43 16.58 13.66
CA GLN A 67 -29.45 17.25 12.84
C GLN A 67 -28.86 17.98 11.63
N ASN A 68 -27.65 18.54 11.72
CA ASN A 68 -27.08 19.37 10.66
C ASN A 68 -25.95 18.71 9.88
N VAL A 69 -25.18 17.80 10.51
CA VAL A 69 -24.02 17.14 9.88
C VAL A 69 -24.39 15.77 9.32
N GLY A 70 -25.32 15.04 9.94
CA GLY A 70 -25.81 13.74 9.43
C GLY A 70 -26.33 13.80 7.98
N PRO A 71 -27.26 14.73 7.64
CA PRO A 71 -27.73 14.91 6.27
C PRO A 71 -26.64 15.42 5.32
N LEU A 72 -25.69 16.22 5.82
CA LEU A 72 -24.57 16.74 5.04
C LEU A 72 -23.56 15.65 4.68
N VAL A 73 -23.27 14.73 5.60
CA VAL A 73 -22.40 13.57 5.38
C VAL A 73 -23.04 12.59 4.40
N ALA A 74 -24.34 12.33 4.51
CA ALA A 74 -25.07 11.51 3.54
C ALA A 74 -25.10 12.14 2.13
N HIS A 75 -25.22 13.47 2.04
CA HIS A 75 -25.14 14.22 0.78
C HIS A 75 -23.70 14.26 0.21
N TRP A 76 -22.68 14.25 1.08
CA TRP A 76 -21.26 14.21 0.71
C TRP A 76 -20.82 12.83 0.21
N SER A 77 -21.28 11.74 0.82
CA SER A 77 -21.02 10.38 0.31
C SER A 77 -21.60 10.18 -1.09
N PHE A 78 -22.73 10.82 -1.41
CA PHE A 78 -23.34 10.75 -2.73
C PHE A 78 -22.55 11.54 -3.80
N LEU A 79 -21.95 12.68 -3.44
CA LEU A 79 -21.11 13.48 -4.34
C LEU A 79 -19.71 12.88 -4.59
N TRP A 80 -19.28 11.92 -3.78
CA TRP A 80 -17.97 11.28 -3.90
C TRP A 80 -17.99 9.99 -4.74
N TYR A 81 -19.16 9.36 -4.93
CA TYR A 81 -19.30 8.04 -5.56
C TYR A 81 -20.30 7.97 -6.72
N GLY A 82 -20.89 9.09 -7.16
CA GLY A 82 -21.75 9.11 -8.34
C GLY A 82 -20.95 9.20 -9.63
N ASP A 83 -21.14 8.25 -10.56
CA ASP A 83 -20.60 8.33 -11.91
C ASP A 83 -21.16 9.55 -12.66
N GLU A 84 -20.28 10.38 -13.19
CA GLU A 84 -20.64 11.47 -14.11
C GLU A 84 -20.82 10.91 -15.53
N ALA A 85 -22.07 10.84 -16.01
CA ALA A 85 -22.34 10.63 -17.43
C ALA A 85 -22.31 11.98 -18.17
N VAL A 86 -21.24 12.25 -18.90
CA VAL A 86 -21.12 13.42 -19.78
C VAL A 86 -21.74 13.09 -21.14
N ARG A 87 -22.80 13.80 -21.53
CA ARG A 87 -23.30 13.77 -22.92
C ARG A 87 -22.45 14.68 -23.80
N SER A 88 -22.45 14.39 -25.10
CA SER A 88 -21.66 15.07 -26.13
C SER A 88 -21.95 16.57 -26.34
N ASP A 89 -22.87 17.17 -25.58
CA ASP A 89 -23.23 18.59 -25.63
C ASP A 89 -22.69 19.41 -24.45
N GLY A 90 -21.92 18.81 -23.55
CA GLY A 90 -21.14 19.52 -22.54
C GLY A 90 -21.92 20.04 -21.33
N GLN A 91 -23.16 19.57 -21.10
CA GLN A 91 -23.90 19.88 -19.88
C GLN A 91 -23.94 18.71 -18.88
N VAL A 92 -23.73 19.03 -17.60
CA VAL A 92 -23.77 18.08 -16.48
C VAL A 92 -25.10 18.25 -15.73
N TYR A 93 -25.92 17.20 -15.70
CA TYR A 93 -27.15 17.15 -14.90
C TYR A 93 -27.07 16.04 -13.86
N GLY A 94 -27.22 16.40 -12.58
CA GLY A 94 -27.46 15.42 -11.52
C GLY A 94 -28.95 15.10 -11.43
N ARG A 95 -29.32 13.83 -11.62
CA ARG A 95 -30.73 13.39 -11.51
C ARG A 95 -30.98 12.79 -10.13
N GLY A 96 -31.67 13.51 -9.25
CA GLY A 96 -32.12 13.00 -7.96
C GLY A 96 -33.58 12.57 -8.00
N ASN A 97 -33.85 11.30 -7.66
CA ASN A 97 -35.21 10.83 -7.40
C ASN A 97 -35.37 10.71 -5.88
N THR A 98 -36.10 11.65 -5.26
CA THR A 98 -36.60 11.47 -3.88
C THR A 98 -38.09 11.16 -3.95
N ARG A 99 -38.63 10.46 -2.93
CA ARG A 99 -40.07 10.19 -2.80
C ARG A 99 -40.93 11.45 -2.62
N GLN A 100 -40.34 12.65 -2.63
CA GLN A 100 -41.04 13.94 -2.48
C GLN A 100 -40.47 14.99 -3.46
N GLY A 101 -40.75 14.82 -4.76
CA GLY A 101 -40.68 15.90 -5.75
C GLY A 101 -39.28 16.39 -6.17
N THR A 102 -39.23 16.94 -7.38
CA THR A 102 -38.05 17.52 -8.02
C THR A 102 -37.81 18.94 -7.52
N LEU A 103 -36.58 19.26 -7.10
CA LEU A 103 -36.17 20.61 -6.72
C LEU A 103 -35.01 21.07 -7.62
N ASP A 104 -35.28 22.06 -8.47
CA ASP A 104 -34.28 22.75 -9.28
C ASP A 104 -33.76 23.98 -8.52
N TYR A 105 -32.44 24.10 -8.34
CA TYR A 105 -31.80 25.33 -7.88
C TYR A 105 -30.61 25.70 -8.76
N ALA A 106 -30.58 26.96 -9.20
CA ALA A 106 -29.45 27.59 -9.87
C ALA A 106 -28.77 28.59 -8.92
N LEU A 107 -27.59 28.24 -8.40
CA LEU A 107 -26.66 29.18 -7.75
C LEU A 107 -25.20 28.81 -8.11
N PRO A 108 -24.28 29.79 -8.19
CA PRO A 108 -22.90 29.57 -8.64
C PRO A 108 -22.09 28.81 -7.57
N ARG A 109 -22.00 27.48 -7.73
CA ARG A 109 -21.43 26.50 -6.78
C ARG A 109 -19.96 26.70 -6.41
N ASN A 110 -19.15 27.35 -7.25
CA ASN A 110 -17.69 27.13 -7.20
C ASN A 110 -16.90 27.95 -6.16
N ALA A 111 -17.42 29.07 -5.66
CA ALA A 111 -16.68 29.91 -4.71
C ALA A 111 -16.99 29.56 -3.24
N VAL A 112 -18.28 29.41 -2.90
CA VAL A 112 -18.71 29.15 -1.52
C VAL A 112 -18.31 27.74 -1.06
N LEU A 113 -18.43 26.73 -1.93
CA LEU A 113 -18.05 25.35 -1.59
C LEU A 113 -16.54 25.19 -1.39
N ARG A 114 -15.70 25.92 -2.14
CA ARG A 114 -14.24 25.89 -1.92
C ARG A 114 -13.89 26.52 -0.57
N THR A 115 -14.43 27.71 -0.27
CA THR A 115 -14.15 28.40 0.99
C THR A 115 -14.61 27.61 2.21
N VAL A 116 -15.81 27.03 2.17
CA VAL A 116 -16.31 26.17 3.26
C VAL A 116 -15.50 24.88 3.36
N ARG A 117 -15.12 24.25 2.24
CA ARG A 117 -14.25 23.05 2.22
C ARG A 117 -12.91 23.33 2.88
N TYR A 118 -12.23 24.43 2.55
CA TYR A 118 -10.95 24.76 3.15
C TYR A 118 -11.07 25.17 4.63
N ALA A 119 -12.13 25.89 5.00
CA ALA A 119 -12.37 26.27 6.39
C ALA A 119 -12.65 25.06 7.28
N VAL A 120 -13.46 24.10 6.82
CA VAL A 120 -13.78 22.88 7.56
C VAL A 120 -12.58 21.94 7.65
N LEU A 121 -11.81 21.78 6.56
CA LEU A 121 -10.57 21.00 6.60
C LEU A 121 -9.51 21.61 7.53
N ALA A 122 -9.40 22.95 7.57
CA ALA A 122 -8.51 23.64 8.51
C ALA A 122 -8.95 23.43 9.97
N LEU A 123 -10.26 23.54 10.25
CA LEU A 123 -10.82 23.32 11.59
C LEU A 123 -10.68 21.85 12.05
N LEU A 124 -10.98 20.89 11.17
CA LEU A 124 -10.84 19.47 11.50
C LEU A 124 -9.37 19.06 11.66
N GLY A 125 -8.47 19.63 10.86
CA GLY A 125 -7.03 19.43 10.99
C GLY A 125 -6.46 19.95 12.32
N GLU A 126 -6.94 21.10 12.82
CA GLU A 126 -6.47 21.65 14.10
C GLU A 126 -7.05 20.94 15.33
N VAL A 127 -8.30 20.46 15.26
CA VAL A 127 -9.00 19.88 16.42
C VAL A 127 -8.71 18.39 16.59
N TYR A 128 -8.68 17.61 15.51
CA TYR A 128 -8.60 16.15 15.59
C TYR A 128 -7.21 15.58 15.32
N PHE A 129 -6.32 16.35 14.69
CA PHE A 129 -4.97 15.92 14.37
C PHE A 129 -3.86 16.91 14.81
N PRO A 130 -3.89 17.42 16.05
CA PRO A 130 -2.97 18.49 16.49
C PRO A 130 -1.49 18.06 16.52
N SER A 131 -1.17 16.77 16.54
CA SER A 131 0.21 16.25 16.50
C SER A 131 0.67 15.79 15.11
N VAL A 132 -0.26 15.60 14.16
CA VAL A 132 0.07 15.11 12.80
C VAL A 132 0.15 16.26 11.79
N PHE A 133 -0.56 17.38 12.01
CA PHE A 133 -0.54 18.55 11.12
C PHE A 133 0.05 19.83 11.73
N LYS A 134 0.53 19.82 12.98
CA LYS A 134 1.39 20.90 13.50
C LYS A 134 2.84 20.70 13.06
N VAL A 135 3.04 20.74 11.75
CA VAL A 135 4.27 21.29 11.18
C VAL A 135 4.00 22.77 10.86
N LYS A 136 3.45 23.50 11.83
CA LYS A 136 3.40 24.96 11.78
C LYS A 136 4.79 25.45 12.18
N ASP A 137 5.43 26.17 11.26
CA ASP A 137 6.74 26.82 11.39
C ASP A 137 7.96 25.89 11.44
N LEU A 138 8.01 25.01 10.43
CA LEU A 138 9.29 24.53 9.91
C LEU A 138 10.02 25.73 9.27
N ASP A 139 10.90 26.40 10.01
CA ASP A 139 11.91 27.31 9.42
C ASP A 139 12.96 26.47 8.66
N LEU A 140 12.50 25.83 7.58
CA LEU A 140 13.27 24.98 6.66
C LEU A 140 14.27 25.77 5.82
N ARG A 141 14.27 27.10 5.92
CA ARG A 141 15.16 27.99 5.16
C ARG A 141 16.59 28.01 5.70
N LYS A 142 16.86 27.37 6.85
CA LYS A 142 18.20 27.37 7.46
C LYS A 142 19.21 26.46 6.78
N GLU A 143 18.80 25.55 5.90
CA GLU A 143 19.73 24.96 4.94
C GLU A 143 19.71 25.79 3.65
N SER A 144 20.44 26.90 3.67
CA SER A 144 20.41 27.89 2.60
C SER A 144 21.24 27.50 1.38
N ASP A 145 22.00 26.41 1.42
CA ASP A 145 22.75 25.96 0.25
C ASP A 145 21.85 25.22 -0.75
N SER A 146 22.17 25.37 -2.03
CA SER A 146 21.42 24.76 -3.13
C SER A 146 21.41 23.24 -3.03
N GLN A 147 22.44 22.62 -2.45
CA GLN A 147 22.52 21.15 -2.35
C GLN A 147 21.49 20.57 -1.39
N GLY A 148 21.28 21.21 -0.23
CA GLY A 148 20.27 20.81 0.74
C GLY A 148 18.87 20.97 0.20
N GLN A 149 18.62 22.05 -0.54
CA GLN A 149 17.33 22.29 -1.19
C GLN A 149 17.04 21.24 -2.27
N PHE A 150 18.04 20.89 -3.09
CA PHE A 150 17.94 19.81 -4.07
C PHE A 150 17.62 18.47 -3.40
N CYS A 151 18.42 18.07 -2.40
CA CYS A 151 18.20 16.81 -1.68
C CYS A 151 16.86 16.78 -0.94
N ARG A 152 16.38 17.92 -0.45
CA ARG A 152 15.05 18.01 0.16
C ARG A 152 13.95 17.86 -0.89
N SER A 153 14.08 18.45 -2.07
CA SER A 153 13.10 18.28 -3.15
C SER A 153 13.03 16.84 -3.67
N LEU A 154 14.08 16.03 -3.49
CA LEU A 154 14.02 14.58 -3.76
C LEU A 154 13.12 13.80 -2.79
N LEU A 155 12.81 14.33 -1.61
CA LEU A 155 11.80 13.72 -0.72
C LEU A 155 10.38 13.84 -1.31
N ASP A 156 10.18 14.79 -2.22
CA ASP A 156 8.94 15.01 -2.96
C ASP A 156 8.94 14.26 -4.30
N TYR A 157 9.85 13.30 -4.50
CA TYR A 157 9.88 12.46 -5.69
C TYR A 157 8.70 11.48 -5.68
N PHE A 158 7.65 11.79 -6.47
CA PHE A 158 6.37 11.08 -6.58
C PHE A 158 6.23 10.37 -7.90
N TRP A 159 6.82 9.20 -8.01
CA TRP A 159 6.87 8.60 -9.31
C TRP A 159 5.56 7.87 -9.72
N VAL A 160 4.76 7.39 -8.76
CA VAL A 160 3.72 6.40 -9.06
C VAL A 160 2.28 6.89 -8.79
N PHE A 161 2.06 7.85 -7.86
CA PHE A 161 0.71 8.38 -7.57
C PHE A 161 0.74 9.86 -7.12
N PRO A 162 -0.08 10.74 -7.72
CA PRO A 162 -0.27 12.11 -7.27
C PRO A 162 -1.18 12.24 -6.02
N THR A 163 -1.78 11.14 -5.56
CA THR A 163 -2.73 11.16 -4.44
C THR A 163 -1.97 11.21 -3.11
N HIS A 164 -1.82 12.43 -2.59
CA HIS A 164 -1.34 12.79 -1.26
C HIS A 164 -0.12 12.02 -0.73
N PRO A 165 1.10 12.57 -0.87
CA PRO A 165 2.22 12.17 -0.02
C PRO A 165 1.80 11.99 1.43
N MET A 166 1.91 10.76 1.91
CA MET A 166 2.16 10.53 3.31
C MET A 166 3.63 10.14 3.42
N ASN A 167 4.52 11.14 3.33
CA ASN A 167 5.89 10.99 3.84
C ASN A 167 5.77 10.83 5.36
N ARG A 168 5.68 9.60 5.83
CA ARG A 168 5.66 9.31 7.27
C ARG A 168 7.10 9.04 7.68
N GLY A 169 7.69 10.04 8.29
CA GLY A 169 8.99 9.98 8.93
C GLY A 169 9.09 11.07 9.97
N THR A 170 9.96 10.86 10.96
CA THR A 170 10.30 11.93 11.88
C THR A 170 11.07 13.02 11.15
N ARG A 171 11.14 14.23 11.73
CA ARG A 171 12.01 15.30 11.22
C ARG A 171 13.47 14.84 11.11
N GLN A 172 13.91 13.98 12.02
CA GLN A 172 15.26 13.45 11.98
C GLN A 172 15.48 12.53 10.77
N ASP A 173 14.51 11.69 10.41
CA ASP A 173 14.64 10.79 9.25
C ASP A 173 14.77 11.58 7.94
N MET A 174 14.04 12.70 7.82
CA MET A 174 14.18 13.61 6.67
C MET A 174 15.54 14.29 6.61
N ASN A 175 16.08 14.71 7.77
CA ASN A 175 17.41 15.33 7.84
C ASN A 175 18.52 14.31 7.52
N ASP A 176 18.41 13.09 8.06
CA ASP A 176 19.35 12.01 7.79
C ASP A 176 19.33 11.65 6.29
N PHE A 177 18.16 11.65 5.64
CA PHE A 177 18.07 11.47 4.18
C PHE A 177 18.81 12.59 3.42
N VAL A 178 18.62 13.86 3.79
CA VAL A 178 19.31 14.99 3.13
C VAL A 178 20.83 14.87 3.29
N GLU A 179 21.30 14.48 4.48
CA GLU A 179 22.72 14.21 4.73
C GLU A 179 23.23 13.09 3.83
N TYR A 180 22.53 11.95 3.77
CA TYR A 180 22.95 10.83 2.92
C TYR A 180 22.89 11.16 1.44
N CYS A 181 21.90 11.91 0.97
CA CYS A 181 21.85 12.42 -0.40
C CYS A 181 23.09 13.24 -0.75
N ARG A 182 23.54 14.14 0.15
CA ARG A 182 24.79 14.89 -0.04
C ARG A 182 26.02 13.97 -0.09
N LEU A 183 26.05 12.91 0.70
CA LEU A 183 27.16 11.95 0.74
C LEU A 183 27.18 10.99 -0.45
N GLU A 184 26.02 10.68 -1.03
CA GLU A 184 25.89 9.79 -2.19
C GLU A 184 26.12 10.53 -3.51
N TYR A 185 25.82 11.84 -3.60
CA TYR A 185 26.01 12.62 -4.82
C TYR A 185 27.44 12.52 -5.41
N PRO A 186 28.53 12.69 -4.63
CA PRO A 186 29.89 12.57 -5.17
C PRO A 186 30.23 11.18 -5.69
N LYS A 187 29.50 10.14 -5.27
CA LYS A 187 29.73 8.73 -5.66
C LYS A 187 28.99 8.33 -6.94
N LEU A 188 28.12 9.20 -7.47
CA LEU A 188 27.46 8.97 -8.75
C LEU A 188 28.50 8.89 -9.88
N SER A 189 28.14 8.28 -11.00
CA SER A 189 28.99 8.31 -12.21
C SER A 189 29.14 9.73 -12.76
N GLY A 190 30.12 9.93 -13.65
CA GLY A 190 30.30 11.23 -14.31
C GLY A 190 29.08 11.65 -15.14
N GLU A 191 28.39 10.69 -15.76
CA GLU A 191 27.17 10.93 -16.53
C GLU A 191 26.01 11.36 -15.62
N GLU A 192 25.73 10.60 -14.56
CA GLU A 192 24.69 10.93 -13.56
C GLU A 192 24.90 12.33 -12.98
N ARG A 193 26.13 12.68 -12.56
CA ARG A 193 26.42 14.01 -12.01
C ARG A 193 26.19 15.11 -13.04
N ARG A 194 26.69 14.94 -14.27
CA ARG A 194 26.50 15.94 -15.33
C ARG A 194 25.02 16.22 -15.61
N ILE A 195 24.17 15.19 -15.52
CA ILE A 195 22.71 15.32 -15.68
C ILE A 195 22.09 16.07 -14.49
N LEU A 196 22.52 15.78 -13.27
CA LEU A 196 21.93 16.34 -12.05
C LEU A 196 22.52 17.69 -11.62
N ASP A 197 23.73 18.05 -12.07
CA ASP A 197 24.43 19.28 -11.67
C ASP A 197 23.58 20.54 -11.91
N PRO A 198 22.86 20.71 -13.05
CA PRO A 198 21.96 21.85 -13.22
C PRO A 198 20.85 21.91 -12.16
N LEU A 199 20.23 20.78 -11.81
CA LEU A 199 19.17 20.69 -10.81
C LEU A 199 19.71 20.98 -9.41
N ARG A 200 20.87 20.41 -9.09
CA ARG A 200 21.57 20.61 -7.81
C ARG A 200 22.03 22.05 -7.63
N ASN A 201 22.59 22.67 -8.66
CA ASN A 201 23.07 24.06 -8.62
C ASN A 201 21.91 25.05 -8.43
N ASN A 202 20.75 24.76 -9.04
CA ASN A 202 19.52 25.54 -8.87
C ASN A 202 18.79 25.23 -7.56
N GLY A 203 19.20 24.19 -6.83
CA GLY A 203 18.59 23.74 -5.58
C GLY A 203 17.15 23.27 -5.69
N ARG A 204 16.67 22.96 -6.89
CA ARG A 204 15.27 22.57 -7.12
C ARG A 204 15.17 21.51 -8.20
N VAL A 205 14.38 20.48 -7.93
CA VAL A 205 13.92 19.54 -8.95
C VAL A 205 12.57 20.02 -9.49
N PRO A 206 12.42 20.24 -10.80
CA PRO A 206 11.13 20.58 -11.42
C PRO A 206 10.07 19.51 -11.16
N GLN A 207 8.82 19.92 -10.99
CA GLN A 207 7.73 19.03 -10.58
C GLN A 207 7.45 17.95 -11.63
N GLU A 208 7.63 18.26 -12.91
CA GLU A 208 7.52 17.35 -14.05
C GLU A 208 8.56 16.20 -14.04
N LEU A 209 9.66 16.37 -13.31
CA LEU A 209 10.65 15.32 -13.07
C LEU A 209 10.34 14.50 -11.82
N LEU A 210 9.51 15.05 -10.93
CA LEU A 210 9.07 14.40 -9.71
C LEU A 210 7.79 13.58 -9.91
N MET A 211 7.00 13.83 -10.96
CA MET A 211 5.71 13.18 -11.22
C MET A 211 5.77 12.27 -12.45
N PRO A 212 4.98 11.18 -12.57
CA PRO A 212 4.87 10.44 -13.84
C PRO A 212 4.43 11.37 -14.98
N ARG A 213 4.83 11.07 -16.21
CA ARG A 213 4.44 11.89 -17.36
C ARG A 213 2.91 11.89 -17.47
N ASP A 214 2.32 13.07 -17.57
CA ASP A 214 0.93 13.24 -18.02
C ASP A 214 0.88 12.84 -19.50
N THR A 215 0.77 11.54 -19.77
CA THR A 215 0.40 11.09 -21.10
C THR A 215 -1.10 11.16 -21.25
N ASP A 216 -1.58 11.58 -22.43
CA ASP A 216 -2.99 11.43 -22.78
C ASP A 216 -3.24 9.94 -22.99
N PRO A 217 -3.89 9.25 -22.04
CA PRO A 217 -3.92 7.80 -22.09
C PRO A 217 -4.76 7.29 -23.27
N ALA A 218 -5.78 8.05 -23.68
CA ALA A 218 -6.65 7.66 -24.78
C ALA A 218 -5.88 7.69 -26.12
N ARG A 219 -5.04 8.71 -26.31
CA ARG A 219 -4.20 8.82 -27.50
C ARG A 219 -3.13 7.74 -27.56
N ASP A 220 -2.41 7.54 -26.46
CA ASP A 220 -1.34 6.53 -26.37
C ASP A 220 -1.91 5.11 -26.54
N GLN A 221 -3.08 4.82 -25.95
CA GLN A 221 -3.78 3.54 -26.16
C GLN A 221 -4.03 3.27 -27.64
N PHE A 222 -4.61 4.25 -28.34
CA PHE A 222 -4.96 4.09 -29.74
C PHE A 222 -3.72 3.85 -30.60
N GLU A 223 -2.67 4.68 -30.47
CA GLU A 223 -1.46 4.55 -31.28
C GLU A 223 -0.72 3.22 -31.03
N GLU A 224 -0.67 2.75 -29.78
CA GLU A 224 0.06 1.54 -29.41
C GLU A 224 -0.70 0.25 -29.79
N ARG A 225 -2.03 0.25 -29.80
CA ARG A 225 -2.82 -0.89 -30.28
C ARG A 225 -2.65 -1.17 -31.77
N HIS A 226 -2.32 -0.15 -32.56
CA HIS A 226 -1.99 -0.34 -33.98
C HIS A 226 -0.58 -0.95 -34.17
N LYS A 227 0.23 -0.98 -33.11
CA LYS A 227 1.58 -1.56 -33.09
C LYS A 227 1.63 -2.86 -32.30
N MET A 228 0.49 -3.56 -32.17
CA MET A 228 0.44 -4.83 -31.42
C MET A 228 1.60 -5.73 -31.87
N PRO A 229 2.42 -6.20 -30.92
CA PRO A 229 3.59 -7.00 -31.26
C PRO A 229 3.18 -8.33 -31.89
N ALA A 230 4.17 -9.08 -32.38
CA ALA A 230 3.93 -10.40 -32.95
C ALA A 230 3.07 -11.30 -32.01
N PRO A 231 2.29 -12.24 -32.58
CA PRO A 231 1.42 -13.12 -31.80
C PRO A 231 2.16 -13.75 -30.63
N TYR A 232 1.58 -13.64 -29.44
CA TYR A 232 2.19 -14.18 -28.24
C TYR A 232 2.03 -15.70 -28.19
N ILE A 233 3.16 -16.41 -28.06
CA ILE A 233 3.19 -17.87 -28.12
C ILE A 233 3.06 -18.43 -26.70
N ALA A 234 1.82 -18.58 -26.25
CA ALA A 234 1.46 -19.36 -25.08
C ALA A 234 0.18 -20.13 -25.36
N GLU A 235 0.00 -21.28 -24.71
CA GLU A 235 -1.20 -22.10 -24.88
C GLU A 235 -2.43 -21.37 -24.32
N ASN A 236 -3.54 -21.43 -25.05
CA ASN A 236 -4.82 -20.93 -24.55
C ASN A 236 -5.30 -21.80 -23.39
N LEU A 237 -5.89 -21.19 -22.37
CA LEU A 237 -6.71 -21.93 -21.42
C LEU A 237 -7.88 -22.57 -22.15
N THR A 238 -8.06 -23.87 -21.94
CA THR A 238 -9.25 -24.61 -22.38
C THR A 238 -10.49 -24.09 -21.64
N MET A 239 -11.68 -24.35 -22.19
CA MET A 239 -12.92 -24.01 -21.49
C MET A 239 -13.04 -24.71 -20.13
N GLN A 240 -12.57 -25.96 -20.03
CA GLN A 240 -12.59 -26.70 -18.77
C GLN A 240 -11.72 -26.02 -17.70
N GLU A 241 -10.50 -25.59 -18.05
CA GLU A 241 -9.63 -24.90 -17.08
C GLU A 241 -10.20 -23.56 -16.62
N ARG A 242 -10.85 -22.82 -17.53
CA ARG A 242 -11.57 -21.59 -17.17
C ARG A 242 -12.68 -21.89 -16.18
N GLU A 243 -13.48 -22.93 -16.42
CA GLU A 243 -14.52 -23.38 -15.49
C GLU A 243 -13.94 -23.81 -14.13
N ASP A 244 -12.85 -24.57 -14.12
CA ASP A 244 -12.24 -25.07 -12.88
C ASP A 244 -11.71 -23.92 -12.02
N LEU A 245 -11.05 -22.93 -12.64
CA LEU A 245 -10.58 -21.72 -11.97
C LEU A 245 -11.75 -20.96 -11.33
N LEU A 246 -12.85 -20.79 -12.07
CA LEU A 246 -14.07 -20.10 -11.61
C LEU A 246 -14.76 -20.89 -10.49
N ARG A 247 -14.94 -22.20 -10.61
CA ARG A 247 -15.57 -23.03 -9.56
C ARG A 247 -14.78 -23.01 -8.27
N GLU A 248 -13.47 -23.12 -8.35
CA GLU A 248 -12.64 -23.03 -7.15
C GLU A 248 -12.65 -21.62 -6.55
N SER A 249 -12.68 -20.56 -7.37
CA SER A 249 -12.85 -19.18 -6.88
C SER A 249 -14.21 -19.01 -6.17
N MET A 250 -15.29 -19.48 -6.79
CA MET A 250 -16.64 -19.44 -6.21
C MET A 250 -16.70 -20.18 -4.87
N ARG A 251 -16.11 -21.38 -4.76
CA ARG A 251 -16.08 -22.15 -3.51
C ARG A 251 -15.42 -21.39 -2.34
N LYS A 252 -14.41 -20.57 -2.63
CA LYS A 252 -13.67 -19.78 -1.62
C LYS A 252 -14.23 -18.37 -1.40
N SER A 253 -15.08 -17.92 -2.32
CA SER A 253 -15.76 -16.63 -2.23
C SER A 253 -16.92 -16.65 -1.22
N THR A 254 -17.47 -15.47 -1.00
CA THR A 254 -18.75 -15.29 -0.28
C THR A 254 -19.94 -16.03 -0.91
N TRP A 255 -19.80 -16.47 -2.17
CA TRP A 255 -20.83 -17.18 -2.95
C TRP A 255 -20.84 -18.69 -2.81
N GLY A 256 -19.81 -19.31 -2.23
CA GLY A 256 -19.66 -20.77 -2.28
C GLY A 256 -20.85 -21.56 -1.75
N ASP A 257 -21.68 -20.96 -0.89
CA ASP A 257 -22.90 -21.56 -0.35
C ASP A 257 -24.20 -20.88 -0.87
N VAL A 258 -24.09 -19.93 -1.79
CA VAL A 258 -25.19 -19.15 -2.35
C VAL A 258 -25.49 -19.59 -3.79
N VAL A 259 -24.44 -19.84 -4.58
CA VAL A 259 -24.56 -20.22 -6.00
C VAL A 259 -23.82 -21.52 -6.25
N SER A 260 -24.56 -22.54 -6.72
CA SER A 260 -24.04 -23.88 -6.98
C SER A 260 -23.44 -24.05 -8.39
N GLU A 261 -23.78 -23.16 -9.33
CA GLU A 261 -23.39 -23.24 -10.73
C GLU A 261 -22.78 -21.93 -11.22
N ILE A 262 -21.76 -22.02 -12.08
CA ILE A 262 -21.15 -20.83 -12.69
C ILE A 262 -22.22 -20.11 -13.53
N PRO A 263 -22.50 -18.81 -13.30
CA PRO A 263 -23.44 -18.07 -14.13
C PRO A 263 -23.02 -18.11 -15.61
N PRO A 264 -23.92 -18.40 -16.58
CA PRO A 264 -23.55 -18.48 -18.00
C PRO A 264 -22.90 -17.20 -18.55
N ALA A 265 -23.32 -16.03 -18.05
CA ALA A 265 -22.71 -14.74 -18.40
C ALA A 265 -21.26 -14.60 -17.91
N MET A 266 -20.89 -15.26 -16.81
CA MET A 266 -19.51 -15.38 -16.34
C MET A 266 -18.68 -16.18 -17.32
N LEU A 267 -19.13 -17.40 -17.63
CA LEU A 267 -18.41 -18.27 -18.54
C LEU A 267 -18.27 -17.63 -19.93
N LYS A 268 -19.33 -16.99 -20.43
CA LYS A 268 -19.29 -16.22 -21.69
C LYS A 268 -18.23 -15.13 -21.64
N HIS A 269 -18.22 -14.28 -20.61
CA HIS A 269 -17.22 -13.21 -20.50
C HIS A 269 -15.79 -13.75 -20.52
N TYR A 270 -15.48 -14.74 -19.70
CA TYR A 270 -14.13 -15.33 -19.67
C TYR A 270 -13.80 -16.11 -20.95
N SER A 271 -14.80 -16.61 -21.69
CA SER A 271 -14.60 -17.24 -23.01
C SER A 271 -14.20 -16.23 -24.11
N GLU A 272 -14.61 -14.97 -23.96
CA GLU A 272 -14.33 -13.90 -24.93
C GLU A 272 -12.94 -13.26 -24.75
N LEU A 273 -12.28 -13.50 -23.61
CA LEU A 273 -10.93 -13.02 -23.35
C LEU A 273 -9.88 -14.02 -23.88
N ASP A 274 -8.75 -13.49 -24.33
CA ASP A 274 -7.58 -14.27 -24.74
C ASP A 274 -6.77 -14.71 -23.50
N LEU A 275 -7.31 -15.69 -22.78
CA LEU A 275 -6.71 -16.22 -21.55
C LEU A 275 -5.71 -17.33 -21.87
N ARG A 276 -4.48 -17.17 -21.38
CA ARG A 276 -3.32 -18.02 -21.63
C ARG A 276 -2.88 -18.75 -20.37
N ARG A 277 -2.29 -19.93 -20.56
CA ARG A 277 -1.50 -20.63 -19.53
C ARG A 277 -0.19 -19.89 -19.32
N LEU A 278 0.21 -19.76 -18.06
CA LEU A 278 1.55 -19.30 -17.71
C LEU A 278 2.57 -20.38 -18.10
N PRO A 279 3.63 -20.05 -18.87
CA PRO A 279 4.72 -20.98 -19.12
C PRO A 279 5.46 -21.29 -17.81
N GLU A 280 5.73 -22.57 -17.55
CA GLU A 280 6.49 -23.03 -16.38
C GLU A 280 7.93 -23.36 -16.79
N ILE A 281 8.90 -23.02 -15.93
CA ILE A 281 10.32 -23.36 -16.11
C ILE A 281 10.83 -24.20 -14.94
N PRO A 282 11.95 -24.94 -15.10
CA PRO A 282 12.62 -25.58 -13.98
C PRO A 282 12.96 -24.56 -12.88
N ALA A 283 12.79 -24.97 -11.63
CA ALA A 283 13.14 -24.16 -10.48
C ALA A 283 14.66 -24.15 -10.25
N ASP A 284 15.35 -23.41 -11.10
CA ASP A 284 16.80 -23.25 -11.13
C ASP A 284 17.15 -21.78 -11.34
N TRP A 285 18.08 -21.24 -10.54
CA TRP A 285 18.38 -19.82 -10.57
C TRP A 285 18.87 -19.32 -11.95
N LYS A 286 19.55 -20.16 -12.74
CA LYS A 286 20.02 -19.79 -14.08
C LYS A 286 18.84 -19.65 -15.05
N GLU A 287 17.85 -20.53 -14.97
CA GLU A 287 16.64 -20.43 -15.79
C GLU A 287 15.79 -19.22 -15.39
N LEU A 288 15.66 -18.93 -14.08
CA LEU A 288 15.00 -17.72 -13.59
C LEU A 288 15.74 -16.45 -14.06
N SER A 289 17.07 -16.44 -14.00
CA SER A 289 17.91 -15.34 -14.50
C SER A 289 17.69 -15.09 -15.99
N LYS A 290 17.70 -16.15 -16.80
CA LYS A 290 17.39 -16.07 -18.23
C LYS A 290 16.01 -15.48 -18.46
N ALA A 291 15.01 -15.86 -17.67
CA ALA A 291 13.66 -15.30 -17.79
C ALA A 291 13.63 -13.80 -17.47
N VAL A 292 14.27 -13.35 -16.38
CA VAL A 292 14.41 -11.92 -16.03
C VAL A 292 15.08 -11.15 -17.16
N VAL A 293 16.26 -11.60 -17.60
CA VAL A 293 17.05 -10.95 -18.65
C VAL A 293 16.33 -10.95 -19.99
N SER A 294 15.55 -11.98 -20.30
CA SER A 294 14.82 -12.06 -21.57
C SER A 294 13.46 -11.35 -21.54
N GLY A 295 13.08 -10.72 -20.43
CA GLY A 295 11.77 -10.08 -20.30
C GLY A 295 10.60 -11.09 -20.33
N LEU A 296 10.81 -12.31 -19.84
CA LEU A 296 9.80 -13.37 -19.88
C LEU A 296 9.01 -13.45 -18.57
N THR A 297 7.72 -13.70 -18.71
CA THR A 297 6.81 -14.01 -17.58
C THR A 297 6.64 -15.51 -17.47
N VAL A 298 7.09 -16.10 -16.37
CA VAL A 298 7.15 -17.57 -16.19
C VAL A 298 6.86 -17.98 -14.74
N GLY A 299 6.22 -19.15 -14.58
CA GLY A 299 6.03 -19.83 -13.30
C GLY A 299 7.20 -20.74 -12.95
N PHE A 300 7.36 -21.03 -11.65
CA PHE A 300 8.34 -21.99 -11.14
C PHE A 300 7.94 -22.58 -9.78
N ASP A 301 8.52 -23.73 -9.43
CA ASP A 301 8.41 -24.35 -8.09
C ASP A 301 9.38 -23.69 -7.09
N ALA A 302 8.91 -22.70 -6.36
CA ALA A 302 9.71 -21.99 -5.36
C ALA A 302 10.19 -22.88 -4.20
N THR A 303 9.58 -24.04 -3.96
CA THR A 303 10.01 -24.96 -2.87
C THR A 303 11.41 -25.54 -3.08
N LYS A 304 11.97 -25.41 -4.28
CA LYS A 304 13.35 -25.83 -4.61
C LYS A 304 14.39 -24.77 -4.31
N LEU A 305 14.00 -23.50 -4.30
CA LEU A 305 14.92 -22.35 -4.22
C LEU A 305 14.85 -21.62 -2.87
N PHE A 306 13.75 -21.78 -2.13
CA PHE A 306 13.51 -21.12 -0.85
C PHE A 306 13.45 -22.13 0.31
N PRO A 307 13.83 -21.72 1.54
CA PRO A 307 13.73 -22.58 2.72
C PRO A 307 12.30 -23.10 2.93
N LYS A 308 12.19 -24.39 3.25
CA LYS A 308 10.89 -25.06 3.39
C LYS A 308 10.02 -24.46 4.49
N GLU A 309 10.67 -23.91 5.51
CA GLU A 309 10.05 -23.32 6.69
C GLU A 309 9.33 -22.00 6.40
N LEU A 310 9.52 -21.42 5.21
CA LEU A 310 8.78 -20.24 4.77
C LEU A 310 7.38 -20.58 4.28
N PHE A 311 7.17 -21.78 3.75
CA PHE A 311 5.89 -22.20 3.20
C PHE A 311 4.94 -22.60 4.33
N ASN A 312 3.68 -22.21 4.22
CA ASN A 312 2.65 -22.34 5.26
C ASN A 312 2.95 -21.53 6.54
N ALA A 313 3.90 -20.59 6.52
CA ALA A 313 4.19 -19.69 7.63
C ALA A 313 3.14 -18.56 7.72
N THR A 314 2.04 -18.80 8.42
CA THR A 314 0.98 -17.81 8.66
C THR A 314 1.54 -16.54 9.32
N PRO A 315 0.85 -15.39 9.28
CA PRO A 315 1.31 -14.18 9.97
C PRO A 315 1.63 -14.39 11.46
N SER A 316 0.84 -15.19 12.18
CA SER A 316 1.14 -15.57 13.58
C SER A 316 2.38 -16.47 13.72
N THR A 317 2.64 -17.34 12.74
CA THR A 317 3.86 -18.15 12.70
C THR A 317 5.09 -17.27 12.48
N LEU A 318 4.99 -16.29 11.59
CA LEU A 318 6.02 -15.29 11.37
C LEU A 318 6.25 -14.43 12.63
N ALA A 319 5.20 -14.00 13.32
CA ALA A 319 5.31 -13.27 14.58
C ALA A 319 6.07 -14.08 15.64
N ARG A 320 5.72 -15.36 15.84
CA ARG A 320 6.43 -16.25 16.77
C ARG A 320 7.90 -16.42 16.41
N ARG A 321 8.21 -16.51 15.12
CA ARG A 321 9.57 -16.62 14.61
C ARG A 321 10.40 -15.37 14.89
N GLU A 322 9.83 -14.18 14.71
CA GLU A 322 10.52 -12.92 15.02
C GLU A 322 10.63 -12.68 16.54
N GLY A 323 9.81 -13.35 17.35
CA GLY A 323 9.83 -13.23 18.81
C GLY A 323 9.52 -11.79 19.25
N PRO A 324 10.24 -11.22 20.24
CA PRO A 324 10.00 -9.86 20.71
C PRO A 324 10.19 -8.78 19.63
N ALA A 325 10.86 -9.08 18.50
CA ALA A 325 10.97 -8.14 17.40
C ALA A 325 9.62 -7.90 16.70
N ALA A 326 8.72 -8.90 16.68
CA ALA A 326 7.42 -8.83 16.01
C ALA A 326 6.55 -7.65 16.47
N ASP A 327 6.62 -7.28 17.75
CA ASP A 327 5.87 -6.16 18.33
C ASP A 327 6.27 -4.80 17.75
N ARG A 328 7.48 -4.71 17.14
CA ARG A 328 8.01 -3.50 16.51
C ARG A 328 7.93 -3.51 14.99
N VAL A 329 7.58 -4.65 14.39
CA VAL A 329 7.39 -4.76 12.95
C VAL A 329 6.04 -4.16 12.60
N ALA A 330 6.06 -2.94 12.07
CA ALA A 330 4.86 -2.30 11.57
C ALA A 330 4.34 -3.00 10.31
N ILE A 331 3.11 -3.49 10.36
CA ILE A 331 2.34 -3.94 9.21
C ILE A 331 1.50 -2.77 8.74
N LEU A 332 1.74 -2.38 7.50
CA LEU A 332 1.09 -1.24 6.89
C LEU A 332 -0.07 -1.71 6.05
N SER A 333 -1.17 -0.99 6.20
CA SER A 333 -2.44 -1.37 5.65
C SER A 333 -3.07 -0.19 4.95
N ASP A 334 -3.62 -0.43 3.76
CA ASP A 334 -4.18 0.62 2.92
C ASP A 334 -5.28 1.33 3.73
N GLY A 335 -5.25 2.66 3.81
CA GLY A 335 -6.26 3.44 4.54
C GLY A 335 -6.31 3.28 6.08
N CYS A 336 -5.47 2.43 6.69
CA CYS A 336 -5.55 2.11 8.12
C CYS A 336 -4.28 2.48 8.91
N SER A 337 -4.40 2.48 10.24
CA SER A 337 -3.24 2.67 11.13
C SER A 337 -2.36 1.42 11.08
N ALA A 338 -1.05 1.62 11.13
CA ALA A 338 -0.11 0.51 11.20
C ALA A 338 -0.36 -0.33 12.48
N THR A 339 -0.25 -1.65 12.36
CA THR A 339 -0.35 -2.58 13.50
C THR A 339 0.96 -3.32 13.67
N SER A 340 1.24 -3.89 14.85
CA SER A 340 2.39 -4.79 14.99
C SER A 340 2.16 -6.10 14.23
N LEU A 341 3.22 -6.83 13.86
CA LEU A 341 3.11 -8.17 13.27
C LEU A 341 2.41 -9.15 14.23
N THR A 342 2.65 -9.03 15.54
CA THR A 342 1.97 -9.82 16.57
C THR A 342 0.46 -9.59 16.55
N ASP A 343 0.02 -8.33 16.58
CA ASP A 343 -1.40 -7.99 16.57
C ASP A 343 -2.05 -8.36 15.24
N TRP A 344 -1.36 -8.14 14.13
CA TRP A 344 -1.81 -8.54 12.80
C TRP A 344 -2.03 -10.06 12.72
N GLY A 345 -1.07 -10.84 13.21
CA GLY A 345 -1.19 -12.30 13.29
C GLY A 345 -2.43 -12.74 14.06
N ARG A 346 -2.63 -12.19 15.27
CA ARG A 346 -3.81 -12.49 16.09
C ARG A 346 -5.12 -12.12 15.39
N GLN A 347 -5.17 -10.97 14.70
CA GLN A 347 -6.35 -10.55 13.95
C GLN A 347 -6.67 -11.51 12.79
N MET A 348 -5.66 -11.95 12.05
CA MET A 348 -5.86 -12.90 10.95
C MET A 348 -6.30 -14.28 11.46
N ASP A 349 -5.72 -14.79 12.55
CA ASP A 349 -6.15 -16.05 13.17
C ASP A 349 -7.61 -15.98 13.62
N GLU A 350 -8.04 -14.86 14.21
CA GLU A 350 -9.43 -14.65 14.63
C GLU A 350 -10.40 -14.67 13.45
N ARG A 351 -10.01 -14.04 12.34
CA ARG A 351 -10.79 -14.01 11.11
C ARG A 351 -10.95 -15.39 10.51
N LEU A 352 -9.89 -16.18 10.46
CA LEU A 352 -9.96 -17.57 10.02
C LEU A 352 -10.89 -18.39 10.92
N ARG A 353 -10.76 -18.23 12.24
CA ARG A 353 -11.58 -18.94 13.24
C ARG A 353 -13.07 -18.63 13.11
N THR A 354 -13.41 -17.41 12.70
CA THR A 354 -14.79 -16.96 12.46
C THR A 354 -15.31 -17.28 11.06
N GLY A 355 -14.50 -17.95 10.22
CA GLY A 355 -14.88 -18.34 8.87
C GLY A 355 -14.89 -17.20 7.87
N ALA A 356 -14.09 -16.15 8.11
CA ALA A 356 -13.97 -15.01 7.20
C ALA A 356 -13.56 -15.48 5.80
N ARG A 357 -14.26 -14.97 4.79
CA ARG A 357 -13.98 -15.19 3.38
C ARG A 357 -13.55 -13.88 2.72
N VAL A 358 -12.88 -13.98 1.58
CA VAL A 358 -12.54 -12.83 0.75
C VAL A 358 -13.72 -12.51 -0.19
N ASN A 359 -13.88 -11.23 -0.54
CA ASN A 359 -14.95 -10.70 -1.38
C ASN A 359 -14.43 -10.03 -2.67
N PHE A 360 -13.23 -10.41 -3.15
CA PHE A 360 -12.60 -9.79 -4.32
C PHE A 360 -11.96 -10.79 -5.29
N ASN A 361 -12.32 -12.06 -5.21
CA ASN A 361 -11.77 -13.08 -6.10
C ASN A 361 -12.38 -13.02 -7.52
N LEU A 362 -11.98 -13.94 -8.41
CA LEU A 362 -12.50 -13.97 -9.79
C LEU A 362 -14.02 -13.98 -9.85
N ALA A 363 -14.68 -14.74 -8.96
CA ALA A 363 -16.13 -14.84 -8.93
C ALA A 363 -16.77 -13.53 -8.45
N ASP A 364 -16.26 -12.94 -7.37
CA ASP A 364 -16.82 -11.71 -6.77
C ASP A 364 -16.68 -10.50 -7.72
N ARG A 365 -15.55 -10.39 -8.44
CA ARG A 365 -15.28 -9.23 -9.32
C ARG A 365 -16.30 -9.07 -10.44
N GLN A 366 -16.81 -10.16 -10.99
CA GLN A 366 -17.74 -10.04 -12.12
C GLN A 366 -19.11 -9.50 -11.69
N GLN A 367 -19.55 -9.77 -10.46
CA GLN A 367 -20.78 -9.19 -9.92
C GLN A 367 -20.67 -7.67 -9.79
N MET A 368 -19.50 -7.15 -9.39
CA MET A 368 -19.28 -5.70 -9.34
C MET A 368 -19.38 -5.05 -10.73
N MET A 369 -19.20 -5.83 -11.81
CA MET A 369 -19.13 -5.34 -13.18
C MET A 369 -20.36 -5.65 -14.02
N GLN A 370 -21.24 -6.54 -13.56
CA GLN A 370 -22.58 -6.67 -14.10
C GLN A 370 -23.47 -5.72 -13.31
N GLU A 371 -24.19 -4.80 -13.98
CA GLU A 371 -25.40 -4.24 -13.37
C GLU A 371 -26.16 -5.43 -12.82
N PRO A 372 -26.49 -5.46 -11.51
CA PRO A 372 -26.92 -6.67 -10.83
C PRO A 372 -28.07 -7.22 -11.63
N SER A 373 -27.83 -8.33 -12.35
CA SER A 373 -28.83 -8.84 -13.27
C SER A 373 -30.13 -8.93 -12.47
N SER A 374 -31.22 -8.48 -13.08
CA SER A 374 -32.56 -8.49 -12.48
C SER A 374 -32.96 -9.87 -11.93
N ASP A 375 -32.20 -10.90 -12.26
CA ASP A 375 -32.59 -12.30 -12.19
C ASP A 375 -32.08 -13.00 -10.93
N LEU A 376 -31.08 -12.46 -10.21
CA LEU A 376 -30.75 -12.98 -8.88
C LEU A 376 -31.84 -12.54 -7.89
N PRO A 377 -32.50 -13.47 -7.18
CA PRO A 377 -33.47 -13.14 -6.15
C PRO A 377 -32.85 -12.16 -5.14
N LEU A 378 -33.61 -11.14 -4.73
CA LEU A 378 -33.16 -10.11 -3.78
C LEU A 378 -32.60 -10.74 -2.49
N GLU A 379 -33.15 -11.87 -2.05
CA GLU A 379 -32.66 -12.61 -0.88
C GLU A 379 -31.23 -13.14 -1.07
N GLN A 380 -30.86 -13.62 -2.26
CA GLN A 380 -29.50 -14.04 -2.57
C GLN A 380 -28.55 -12.85 -2.63
N LYS A 381 -29.01 -11.71 -3.19
CA LYS A 381 -28.25 -10.44 -3.19
C LYS A 381 -28.01 -9.97 -1.75
N MET A 382 -29.05 -9.89 -0.93
CA MET A 382 -28.96 -9.50 0.48
C MET A 382 -28.14 -10.50 1.33
N LYS A 383 -28.13 -11.80 0.99
CA LYS A 383 -27.31 -12.80 1.68
C LYS A 383 -25.85 -12.71 1.26
N ALA A 384 -25.55 -12.41 0.00
CA ALA A 384 -24.21 -12.10 -0.49
C ALA A 384 -23.69 -10.79 0.14
N ASP A 385 -24.49 -9.72 0.09
CA ASP A 385 -24.18 -8.39 0.63
C ASP A 385 -24.13 -8.39 2.18
N GLY A 386 -25.01 -9.16 2.83
CA GLY A 386 -25.06 -9.32 4.28
C GLY A 386 -23.95 -10.24 4.82
N ARG A 387 -23.41 -11.14 3.99
CA ARG A 387 -22.16 -11.88 4.28
C ARG A 387 -20.92 -11.09 3.89
N ALA A 388 -21.04 -10.13 2.99
CA ALA A 388 -20.10 -9.00 2.87
C ALA A 388 -20.26 -8.01 4.05
N GLY A 389 -21.09 -8.35 5.05
CA GLY A 389 -21.29 -7.65 6.31
C GLY A 389 -20.10 -7.74 7.26
N VAL A 390 -18.92 -7.32 6.81
CA VAL A 390 -17.90 -6.54 7.52
C VAL A 390 -17.21 -5.79 6.38
N GLY A 391 -17.08 -4.48 6.48
CA GLY A 391 -16.87 -3.58 5.35
C GLY A 391 -15.73 -3.97 4.41
N THR A 392 -15.62 -3.21 3.33
CA THR A 392 -14.38 -3.02 2.58
C THR A 392 -13.30 -2.41 3.49
N ASP A 393 -12.98 -3.08 4.60
CA ASP A 393 -12.02 -2.65 5.58
C ASP A 393 -10.70 -2.73 4.83
N TYR A 394 -10.28 -1.58 4.30
CA TYR A 394 -8.98 -1.40 3.69
C TYR A 394 -7.85 -1.92 4.62
N CYS A 395 -8.17 -2.07 5.91
CA CYS A 395 -7.44 -2.71 6.99
C CYS A 395 -7.13 -4.21 6.81
N ASP A 396 -7.63 -4.84 5.75
CA ASP A 396 -7.51 -6.29 5.55
C ASP A 396 -6.29 -6.72 4.74
N THR A 397 -5.61 -5.76 4.14
CA THR A 397 -4.35 -5.97 3.43
C THR A 397 -3.23 -5.41 4.27
N GLY A 398 -2.19 -6.19 4.50
CA GLY A 398 -1.01 -5.79 5.24
C GLY A 398 0.24 -5.96 4.38
N TYR A 399 1.24 -5.10 4.54
CA TYR A 399 2.55 -5.34 3.96
C TYR A 399 3.66 -4.81 4.86
N THR A 400 4.87 -5.36 4.73
CA THR A 400 6.07 -4.90 5.44
C THR A 400 7.33 -5.28 4.66
N HIS A 401 8.35 -4.41 4.70
CA HIS A 401 9.68 -4.74 4.19
C HIS A 401 10.33 -5.85 5.04
N THR A 402 10.88 -6.89 4.42
CA THR A 402 11.40 -8.08 5.13
C THR A 402 12.58 -7.77 6.04
N ARG A 403 13.45 -6.80 5.70
CA ARG A 403 14.56 -6.36 6.57
C ARG A 403 14.13 -5.93 7.98
N ARG A 404 12.86 -5.61 8.20
CA ARG A 404 12.31 -5.34 9.54
C ARG A 404 12.10 -6.59 10.38
N MET A 405 12.11 -7.75 9.72
CA MET A 405 11.95 -9.08 10.29
C MET A 405 13.31 -9.79 10.22
N PRO A 406 14.24 -9.49 11.14
CA PRO A 406 15.63 -9.95 11.04
C PRO A 406 15.76 -11.48 10.93
N HIS A 407 14.92 -12.26 11.61
CA HIS A 407 15.02 -13.73 11.56
C HIS A 407 14.51 -14.28 10.23
N LEU A 408 13.46 -13.70 9.66
CA LEU A 408 12.98 -14.01 8.32
C LEU A 408 14.01 -13.58 7.28
N HIS A 409 14.45 -12.33 7.31
CA HIS A 409 15.36 -11.75 6.32
C HIS A 409 16.67 -12.54 6.24
N ALA A 410 17.24 -12.91 7.39
CA ALA A 410 18.47 -13.71 7.44
C ALA A 410 18.33 -15.12 6.84
N SER A 411 17.10 -15.62 6.64
CA SER A 411 16.87 -16.92 6.00
C SER A 411 16.54 -16.83 4.52
N LEU A 412 16.27 -15.64 3.99
CA LEU A 412 15.99 -15.49 2.58
C LEU A 412 17.28 -15.76 1.78
N PRO A 413 17.19 -16.42 0.62
CA PRO A 413 18.35 -16.55 -0.26
C PRO A 413 18.80 -15.17 -0.74
N ASP A 414 20.09 -15.03 -1.05
CA ASP A 414 20.59 -13.88 -1.81
C ASP A 414 20.12 -14.04 -3.26
N VAL A 415 18.94 -13.49 -3.56
CA VAL A 415 18.29 -13.63 -4.86
C VAL A 415 19.14 -13.00 -5.98
N PRO A 416 19.71 -11.79 -5.85
CA PRO A 416 20.66 -11.25 -6.83
C PRO A 416 21.82 -12.19 -7.13
N GLU A 417 22.47 -12.74 -6.11
CA GLU A 417 23.58 -13.67 -6.27
C GLU A 417 23.14 -14.95 -6.98
N GLY A 418 22.01 -15.54 -6.54
CA GLY A 418 21.44 -16.72 -7.19
C GLY A 418 21.21 -16.49 -8.69
N LEU A 419 20.64 -15.34 -9.05
CA LEU A 419 20.37 -14.97 -10.45
C LEU A 419 21.61 -14.53 -11.23
N GLY A 420 22.76 -14.30 -10.58
CA GLY A 420 23.93 -13.71 -11.22
C GLY A 420 23.71 -12.27 -11.70
N LEU A 421 22.93 -11.49 -10.95
CA LEU A 421 22.52 -10.11 -11.28
C LEU A 421 23.16 -9.06 -10.35
N GLU A 422 24.18 -9.41 -9.58
CA GLU A 422 24.83 -8.53 -8.60
C GLU A 422 25.44 -7.29 -9.27
N GLU A 423 25.91 -7.44 -10.52
CA GLU A 423 26.47 -6.33 -11.30
C GLU A 423 25.41 -5.44 -11.94
N ASP A 424 24.17 -5.92 -12.02
CA ASP A 424 23.04 -5.20 -12.63
C ASP A 424 22.13 -4.56 -11.58
N VAL A 425 22.03 -5.14 -10.39
CA VAL A 425 21.11 -4.73 -9.33
C VAL A 425 21.85 -3.88 -8.28
N LEU A 426 21.31 -2.68 -8.02
CA LEU A 426 21.77 -1.79 -6.95
C LEU A 426 21.32 -2.32 -5.58
N ARG A 427 20.05 -2.72 -5.49
CA ARG A 427 19.43 -3.24 -4.27
C ARG A 427 18.22 -4.07 -4.65
N VAL A 428 18.00 -5.14 -3.88
CA VAL A 428 16.68 -5.76 -3.80
C VAL A 428 15.89 -5.18 -2.64
N GLN A 429 14.67 -4.76 -2.95
CA GLN A 429 13.65 -4.54 -1.94
C GLN A 429 12.79 -5.79 -1.86
N SER A 430 12.60 -6.32 -0.66
CA SER A 430 11.75 -7.50 -0.49
C SER A 430 10.67 -7.23 0.54
N TYR A 431 9.45 -7.63 0.19
CA TYR A 431 8.24 -7.35 0.94
C TYR A 431 7.46 -8.62 1.21
N LEU A 432 6.84 -8.66 2.38
CA LEU A 432 5.71 -9.54 2.62
C LEU A 432 4.41 -8.82 2.29
N TRP A 433 3.56 -9.49 1.53
CA TRP A 433 2.18 -9.11 1.25
C TRP A 433 1.25 -10.06 1.97
N MET A 434 0.45 -9.54 2.89
CA MET A 434 -0.40 -10.29 3.80
C MET A 434 -1.87 -9.88 3.66
N GLY A 435 -2.78 -10.78 3.99
CA GLY A 435 -4.19 -10.43 4.11
C GLY A 435 -5.02 -10.67 2.84
N ALA A 436 -6.26 -10.18 2.86
CA ALA A 436 -7.23 -10.26 1.78
C ALA A 436 -6.99 -9.18 0.71
N LEU A 437 -5.82 -9.22 0.07
CA LEU A 437 -5.45 -8.28 -0.98
C LEU A 437 -6.47 -8.34 -2.14
N ARG A 438 -7.30 -7.29 -2.28
CA ARG A 438 -8.12 -7.07 -3.48
C ARG A 438 -7.25 -6.99 -4.73
N GLY A 439 -6.10 -6.32 -4.57
CA GLY A 439 -5.17 -5.95 -5.63
C GLY A 439 -5.73 -4.85 -6.52
N GLY A 440 -4.95 -3.81 -6.78
CA GLY A 440 -5.15 -2.96 -7.95
C GLY A 440 -4.56 -3.67 -9.16
N PHE A 441 -5.19 -3.59 -10.33
CA PHE A 441 -4.49 -3.95 -11.56
C PHE A 441 -3.50 -2.81 -11.86
N HIS A 442 -2.20 -3.11 -11.92
CA HIS A 442 -1.15 -2.10 -12.08
C HIS A 442 0.09 -2.73 -12.73
N TYR A 443 1.10 -1.93 -13.05
CA TYR A 443 2.44 -2.43 -13.32
C TYR A 443 3.40 -1.86 -12.28
N ASP A 444 4.47 -2.61 -12.06
CA ASP A 444 5.66 -2.15 -11.34
C ASP A 444 6.75 -1.76 -12.33
N GLU A 445 7.71 -0.99 -11.86
CA GLU A 445 8.79 -0.43 -12.68
C GLU A 445 10.03 -1.30 -12.60
N GLU A 446 10.15 -2.03 -11.51
CA GLU A 446 11.13 -3.05 -11.29
C GLU A 446 10.66 -4.38 -11.86
N ALA A 447 11.62 -5.18 -12.33
CA ALA A 447 11.39 -6.60 -12.49
C ALA A 447 11.17 -7.24 -11.12
N ASN A 448 10.33 -8.27 -11.09
CA ASN A 448 9.86 -8.85 -9.85
C ASN A 448 9.96 -10.39 -9.84
N ILE A 449 10.29 -10.91 -8.66
CA ILE A 449 9.98 -12.31 -8.31
C ILE A 449 8.90 -12.29 -7.23
N TYR A 450 7.85 -13.08 -7.44
CA TYR A 450 6.73 -13.22 -6.54
C TYR A 450 6.60 -14.67 -6.11
N VAL A 451 6.52 -14.95 -4.80
CA VAL A 451 6.43 -16.29 -4.24
C VAL A 451 5.25 -16.36 -3.28
N GLN A 452 4.35 -17.32 -3.50
CA GLN A 452 3.22 -17.53 -2.62
C GLN A 452 3.64 -18.45 -1.47
N LEU A 453 3.55 -17.95 -0.23
CA LEU A 453 3.99 -18.67 0.97
C LEU A 453 2.83 -19.38 1.68
N VAL A 454 1.69 -18.69 1.83
CA VAL A 454 0.48 -19.17 2.52
C VAL A 454 -0.75 -18.74 1.76
N GLY A 455 -1.79 -19.58 1.74
CA GLY A 455 -3.01 -19.28 1.02
C GLY A 455 -2.77 -19.19 -0.49
N GLU A 456 -3.79 -18.77 -1.21
CA GLU A 456 -3.77 -18.76 -2.67
C GLU A 456 -4.18 -17.40 -3.20
N ALA A 457 -3.81 -17.12 -4.45
CA ALA A 457 -4.27 -15.94 -5.16
C ALA A 457 -4.59 -16.27 -6.62
N ASP A 458 -5.61 -15.62 -7.15
CA ASP A 458 -5.87 -15.56 -8.58
C ASP A 458 -4.96 -14.47 -9.18
N VAL A 459 -4.22 -14.81 -10.23
CA VAL A 459 -3.21 -13.93 -10.81
C VAL A 459 -3.54 -13.66 -12.26
N TRP A 460 -3.54 -12.37 -12.62
CA TRP A 460 -3.64 -11.89 -14.00
C TRP A 460 -2.31 -11.26 -14.37
N LEU A 461 -1.71 -11.65 -15.49
CA LEU A 461 -0.50 -11.01 -16.03
C LEU A 461 -0.68 -10.72 -17.52
N VAL A 462 -0.50 -9.47 -17.91
CA VAL A 462 -0.39 -9.07 -19.31
C VAL A 462 1.08 -9.10 -19.68
N PRO A 463 1.51 -9.82 -20.74
CA PRO A 463 2.90 -9.81 -21.16
C PRO A 463 3.42 -8.38 -21.37
N GLN A 464 4.66 -8.12 -20.96
CA GLN A 464 5.29 -6.80 -20.90
C GLN A 464 5.06 -5.94 -22.16
N ASN A 465 5.21 -6.54 -23.35
CA ASN A 465 5.07 -5.87 -24.63
C ASN A 465 3.61 -5.51 -25.00
N TYR A 466 2.62 -6.02 -24.27
CA TYR A 466 1.20 -5.68 -24.43
C TYR A 466 0.69 -4.70 -23.36
N THR A 467 1.48 -4.36 -22.33
CA THR A 467 1.04 -3.45 -21.25
C THR A 467 0.52 -2.12 -21.78
N LYS A 468 1.20 -1.50 -22.75
CA LYS A 468 0.72 -0.27 -23.40
C LYS A 468 -0.53 -0.47 -24.24
N ALA A 469 -0.65 -1.56 -24.99
CA ALA A 469 -1.89 -1.83 -25.72
C ALA A 469 -3.08 -2.00 -24.76
N PHE A 470 -2.84 -2.58 -23.59
CA PHE A 470 -3.84 -2.84 -22.57
C PHE A 470 -4.28 -1.59 -21.81
N THR A 471 -3.32 -0.75 -21.41
CA THR A 471 -3.53 0.40 -20.52
C THR A 471 -3.46 1.75 -21.22
N GLY A 472 -2.75 1.81 -22.34
CA GLY A 472 -2.10 2.97 -22.97
C GLY A 472 -1.79 4.09 -22.01
N GLY A 473 -1.05 3.76 -20.96
CA GLY A 473 -0.58 4.71 -19.97
C GLY A 473 -1.54 4.95 -18.81
N SER A 474 -2.83 4.63 -18.92
CA SER A 474 -3.78 4.71 -17.81
C SER A 474 -3.76 3.44 -16.97
N ARG A 475 -3.46 3.57 -15.68
CA ARG A 475 -3.61 2.49 -14.72
C ARG A 475 -5.11 2.18 -14.52
N MET A 476 -5.67 1.28 -15.32
CA MET A 476 -6.98 0.70 -15.06
C MET A 476 -6.95 -0.04 -13.72
N ALA A 477 -7.74 0.38 -12.74
CA ALA A 477 -7.72 -0.24 -11.40
C ALA A 477 -8.24 -1.69 -11.39
N ASN A 478 -8.98 -2.11 -12.42
CA ASN A 478 -9.63 -3.43 -12.50
C ASN A 478 -9.40 -4.10 -13.86
N PRO A 479 -9.44 -5.45 -13.93
CA PRO A 479 -9.51 -6.19 -15.19
C PRO A 479 -10.70 -5.74 -16.04
N PRO A 480 -10.63 -5.91 -17.38
CA PRO A 480 -11.69 -5.50 -18.27
C PRO A 480 -12.97 -6.27 -17.93
N GLY A 481 -13.97 -5.55 -17.44
CA GLY A 481 -15.30 -6.12 -17.23
C GLY A 481 -16.01 -6.44 -18.54
N PRO A 482 -17.18 -7.10 -18.48
CA PRO A 482 -17.97 -7.42 -19.67
C PRO A 482 -18.27 -6.20 -20.54
N THR A 483 -18.62 -5.07 -19.93
CA THR A 483 -18.89 -3.81 -20.63
C THR A 483 -17.65 -3.27 -21.34
N ALA A 484 -16.50 -3.22 -20.65
CA ALA A 484 -15.25 -2.75 -21.23
C ALA A 484 -14.79 -3.67 -22.38
N ALA A 485 -14.80 -4.99 -22.17
CA ALA A 485 -14.45 -5.96 -23.22
C ALA A 485 -15.42 -5.90 -24.42
N SER A 486 -16.70 -5.60 -24.20
CA SER A 486 -17.68 -5.46 -25.29
C SER A 486 -17.52 -4.14 -26.06
N ALA A 487 -17.21 -3.06 -25.36
CA ALA A 487 -16.97 -1.74 -25.95
C ALA A 487 -15.64 -1.68 -26.73
N ASP A 488 -14.68 -2.54 -26.36
CA ASP A 488 -13.33 -2.52 -26.90
C ASP A 488 -12.89 -3.91 -27.39
N PRO A 489 -13.08 -4.22 -28.68
CA PRO A 489 -12.75 -5.52 -29.24
C PRO A 489 -11.24 -5.83 -29.26
N TYR A 490 -10.37 -4.82 -29.04
CA TYR A 490 -8.93 -5.05 -28.93
C TYR A 490 -8.57 -5.73 -27.62
N LEU A 491 -9.28 -5.44 -26.52
CA LEU A 491 -9.03 -6.08 -25.22
C LEU A 491 -9.21 -7.60 -25.27
N LYS A 492 -10.09 -8.09 -26.17
CA LYS A 492 -10.31 -9.53 -26.41
C LYS A 492 -9.13 -10.23 -27.09
N GLN A 493 -8.23 -9.47 -27.71
CA GLN A 493 -7.06 -9.98 -28.45
C GLN A 493 -5.76 -9.85 -27.64
N ILE A 494 -5.80 -9.20 -26.48
CA ILE A 494 -4.62 -9.04 -25.64
C ILE A 494 -4.44 -10.33 -24.83
N PRO A 495 -3.29 -11.02 -24.95
CA PRO A 495 -3.02 -12.22 -24.19
C PRO A 495 -2.94 -11.87 -22.70
N ILE A 496 -3.64 -12.64 -21.87
CA ILE A 496 -3.64 -12.51 -20.42
C ILE A 496 -3.34 -13.87 -19.83
N HIS A 497 -2.24 -13.99 -19.10
CA HIS A 497 -2.01 -15.15 -18.26
C HIS A 497 -2.97 -15.12 -17.09
N LEU A 498 -3.82 -16.14 -16.98
CA LEU A 498 -4.73 -16.30 -15.85
C LEU A 498 -4.46 -17.65 -15.18
N PHE A 499 -4.07 -17.61 -13.92
CA PHE A 499 -3.77 -18.83 -13.16
C PHE A 499 -4.00 -18.60 -11.67
N ARG A 500 -3.97 -19.69 -10.91
CA ARG A 500 -4.01 -19.66 -9.45
C ARG A 500 -2.64 -19.99 -8.89
N ILE A 501 -2.03 -19.05 -8.20
CA ILE A 501 -0.76 -19.27 -7.50
C ILE A 501 -1.04 -19.86 -6.11
N ARG A 502 -0.37 -20.95 -5.78
CA ARG A 502 -0.52 -21.73 -4.54
C ARG A 502 0.75 -21.69 -3.71
N PRO A 503 0.68 -22.03 -2.40
CA PRO A 503 1.86 -22.13 -1.56
C PRO A 503 2.94 -23.00 -2.19
N GLY A 504 4.16 -22.48 -2.30
CA GLY A 504 5.27 -23.19 -2.95
C GLY A 504 5.48 -22.81 -4.42
N GLN A 505 4.55 -22.09 -5.05
CA GLN A 505 4.74 -21.60 -6.41
C GLN A 505 5.29 -20.17 -6.41
N GLY A 506 6.07 -19.87 -7.44
CA GLY A 506 6.55 -18.52 -7.73
C GLY A 506 6.27 -18.12 -9.17
N VAL A 507 6.29 -16.83 -9.42
CA VAL A 507 6.26 -16.25 -10.77
C VAL A 507 7.32 -15.18 -10.88
N VAL A 508 8.06 -15.21 -11.98
CA VAL A 508 8.95 -14.14 -12.42
C VAL A 508 8.19 -13.33 -13.45
N PHE A 509 8.23 -12.00 -13.33
CA PHE A 509 7.76 -11.12 -14.38
C PHE A 509 8.65 -9.88 -14.49
N PRO A 510 8.93 -9.43 -15.71
CA PRO A 510 9.80 -8.28 -15.91
C PRO A 510 9.11 -6.98 -15.52
N ALA A 511 9.90 -5.91 -15.45
CA ALA A 511 9.41 -4.55 -15.25
C ALA A 511 8.29 -4.24 -16.25
N PHE A 512 7.36 -3.35 -15.89
CA PHE A 512 6.26 -2.95 -16.74
C PHE A 512 5.24 -4.05 -17.09
N THR A 513 5.31 -5.24 -16.48
CA THR A 513 4.25 -6.26 -16.66
C THR A 513 3.00 -5.82 -15.91
N TYR A 514 1.88 -5.65 -16.62
CA TYR A 514 0.61 -5.32 -15.98
C TYR A 514 0.06 -6.54 -15.24
N HIS A 515 -0.23 -6.42 -13.95
CA HIS A 515 -0.58 -7.55 -13.11
C HIS A 515 -1.58 -7.23 -12.00
N LEU A 516 -2.31 -8.27 -11.60
CA LEU A 516 -3.22 -8.27 -10.46
C LEU A 516 -3.06 -9.57 -9.69
N PHE A 517 -2.92 -9.45 -8.36
CA PHE A 517 -2.99 -10.58 -7.43
C PHE A 517 -4.23 -10.40 -6.55
N SER A 518 -5.19 -11.31 -6.66
CA SER A 518 -6.40 -11.33 -5.84
C SER A 518 -6.38 -12.52 -4.88
N ALA A 519 -6.25 -12.22 -3.59
CA ALA A 519 -6.21 -13.24 -2.55
C ALA A 519 -7.50 -14.07 -2.52
N GLN A 520 -7.37 -15.39 -2.31
CA GLN A 520 -8.49 -16.33 -2.10
C GLN A 520 -8.79 -16.59 -0.63
N SER A 521 -7.94 -16.10 0.27
CA SER A 521 -8.04 -16.33 1.71
C SER A 521 -7.50 -15.11 2.49
N PRO A 522 -8.04 -14.81 3.68
CA PRO A 522 -7.55 -13.70 4.50
C PRO A 522 -6.16 -13.97 5.09
N GLU A 523 -5.74 -15.23 5.25
CA GLU A 523 -4.41 -15.58 5.79
C GLU A 523 -3.27 -15.52 4.78
N ARG A 524 -3.57 -15.07 3.57
CA ARG A 524 -2.67 -15.14 2.44
C ARG A 524 -1.37 -14.39 2.77
N VAL A 525 -0.22 -15.03 2.53
CA VAL A 525 1.11 -14.43 2.67
C VAL A 525 1.90 -14.70 1.42
N ALA A 526 2.47 -13.65 0.83
CA ALA A 526 3.38 -13.77 -0.29
C ALA A 526 4.63 -12.94 -0.08
N LEU A 527 5.74 -13.40 -0.65
CA LEU A 527 7.03 -12.77 -0.64
C LEU A 527 7.32 -12.23 -2.02
N ASN A 528 7.74 -10.99 -2.12
CA ASN A 528 8.01 -10.34 -3.40
C ASN A 528 9.36 -9.64 -3.34
N PHE A 529 10.15 -9.77 -4.39
CA PHE A 529 11.46 -9.15 -4.58
C PHE A 529 11.38 -8.20 -5.76
N PHE A 530 11.69 -6.92 -5.53
CA PHE A 530 11.81 -5.88 -6.54
C PHE A 530 13.29 -5.59 -6.78
N PHE A 531 13.73 -5.66 -8.04
CA PHE A 531 15.11 -5.40 -8.42
C PHE A 531 15.29 -3.93 -8.79
N MET A 532 15.96 -3.17 -7.92
CA MET A 532 16.38 -1.80 -8.26
C MET A 532 17.64 -1.88 -9.11
N PRO A 533 17.65 -1.45 -10.38
CA PRO A 533 18.84 -1.54 -11.21
C PRO A 533 19.89 -0.50 -10.82
N LYS A 534 21.16 -0.82 -11.08
CA LYS A 534 22.25 0.15 -11.18
C LYS A 534 22.03 1.05 -12.40
N TRP A 535 22.74 2.17 -12.46
CA TRP A 535 22.70 3.11 -13.59
C TRP A 535 22.95 2.39 -14.92
N ARG A 536 22.03 2.55 -15.89
CA ARG A 536 22.09 1.94 -17.24
C ARG A 536 22.14 0.41 -17.23
N ARG A 537 21.61 -0.23 -16.18
CA ARG A 537 21.50 -1.68 -16.07
C ARG A 537 20.04 -2.12 -16.15
N MET A 538 19.85 -3.38 -16.48
CA MET A 538 18.53 -4.01 -16.67
C MET A 538 17.65 -3.39 -17.77
N GLU A 539 18.22 -2.59 -18.68
CA GLU A 539 17.60 -2.15 -19.93
C GLU A 539 17.56 -3.30 -20.96
N TYR A 540 17.04 -4.47 -20.55
CA TYR A 540 17.25 -5.73 -21.28
C TYR A 540 16.41 -5.86 -22.56
N SER A 541 15.28 -5.16 -22.65
CA SER A 541 14.39 -5.20 -23.81
C SER A 541 13.86 -3.81 -24.13
N GLU A 542 13.33 -3.63 -25.35
CA GLU A 542 12.67 -2.36 -25.72
C GLU A 542 11.36 -2.12 -24.96
N ALA A 543 10.73 -3.21 -24.50
CA ALA A 543 9.51 -3.16 -23.71
C ALA A 543 9.81 -2.96 -22.21
N ASP A 544 11.07 -3.04 -21.79
CA ASP A 544 11.46 -2.79 -20.41
C ASP A 544 11.16 -1.36 -19.98
N TRP A 545 10.69 -1.22 -18.75
CA TRP A 545 10.32 0.08 -18.19
C TRP A 545 11.49 1.07 -18.23
N TYR A 546 12.68 0.64 -17.81
CA TYR A 546 13.86 1.49 -17.76
C TYR A 546 14.30 1.93 -19.15
N THR A 547 14.27 1.00 -20.12
CA THR A 547 14.56 1.31 -21.53
C THR A 547 13.59 2.35 -22.08
N GLN A 548 12.30 2.19 -21.81
CA GLN A 548 11.27 3.13 -22.28
C GLN A 548 11.39 4.49 -21.59
N GLU A 549 11.66 4.50 -20.28
CA GLU A 549 11.84 5.73 -19.52
C GLU A 549 13.00 6.54 -20.07
N ALA A 550 14.17 5.90 -20.25
CA ALA A 550 15.39 6.49 -20.79
C ALA A 550 15.21 7.13 -22.17
N LYS A 551 14.33 6.57 -23.02
CA LYS A 551 14.05 7.07 -24.38
C LYS A 551 13.16 8.32 -24.40
N GLY A 552 12.40 8.58 -23.34
CA GLY A 552 11.42 9.67 -23.36
C GLY A 552 11.94 11.02 -22.87
N PRO A 553 11.12 12.08 -22.99
CA PRO A 553 11.47 13.42 -22.54
C PRO A 553 11.84 13.44 -21.05
N HIS A 554 13.02 13.97 -20.75
CA HIS A 554 13.60 14.02 -19.40
C HIS A 554 13.81 12.67 -18.71
N GLY A 555 13.77 11.56 -19.47
CA GLY A 555 13.92 10.22 -18.92
C GLY A 555 15.23 10.01 -18.18
N MET A 556 16.31 10.61 -18.68
CA MET A 556 17.63 10.45 -18.09
C MET A 556 17.79 11.20 -16.77
N GLU A 557 17.27 12.42 -16.69
CA GLU A 557 17.20 13.23 -15.46
C GLU A 557 16.46 12.45 -14.39
N ARG A 558 15.30 11.93 -14.77
CA ARG A 558 14.41 11.15 -13.93
C ARG A 558 15.06 9.87 -13.39
N LEU A 559 15.71 9.08 -14.25
CA LEU A 559 16.45 7.89 -13.83
C LEU A 559 17.61 8.26 -12.89
N ALA A 560 18.30 9.38 -13.14
CA ALA A 560 19.42 9.82 -12.29
C ALA A 560 18.93 10.26 -10.91
N LEU A 561 17.79 10.97 -10.84
CA LEU A 561 17.12 11.30 -9.57
C LEU A 561 16.75 10.03 -8.80
N ARG A 562 16.20 9.01 -9.48
CA ARG A 562 15.90 7.70 -8.86
C ARG A 562 17.14 7.05 -8.25
N GLN A 563 18.27 7.08 -8.95
CA GLN A 563 19.52 6.47 -8.46
C GLN A 563 20.00 7.10 -7.15
N ILE A 564 20.10 8.43 -7.09
CA ILE A 564 20.52 9.11 -5.86
C ILE A 564 19.49 8.93 -4.75
N TRP A 565 18.20 8.98 -5.07
CA TRP A 565 17.11 8.75 -4.13
C TRP A 565 17.22 7.35 -3.48
N MET A 566 17.42 6.30 -4.27
CA MET A 566 17.55 4.93 -3.80
C MET A 566 18.84 4.65 -3.03
N LYS A 567 19.98 5.19 -3.48
CA LYS A 567 21.25 5.07 -2.76
C LYS A 567 21.18 5.73 -1.38
N SER A 568 20.54 6.89 -1.30
CA SER A 568 20.37 7.64 -0.04
C SER A 568 19.55 6.86 0.97
N PHE A 569 18.41 6.31 0.55
CA PHE A 569 17.58 5.49 1.44
C PHE A 569 18.21 4.14 1.80
N ALA A 570 18.89 3.50 0.86
CA ALA A 570 19.61 2.27 1.13
C ALA A 570 20.62 2.48 2.27
N ARG A 571 21.41 3.55 2.18
CA ARG A 571 22.41 3.91 3.19
C ARG A 571 21.80 4.31 4.53
N LEU A 572 20.71 5.08 4.53
CA LEU A 572 19.96 5.42 5.73
C LEU A 572 19.55 4.16 6.50
N TRP A 573 19.01 3.17 5.78
CA TRP A 573 18.65 1.88 6.37
C TRP A 573 19.87 1.11 6.87
N ASP A 574 20.93 1.02 6.08
CA ASP A 574 22.08 0.17 6.40
C ASP A 574 22.86 0.69 7.61
N GLU A 575 23.01 2.01 7.73
CA GLU A 575 23.77 2.64 8.82
C GLU A 575 22.93 2.97 10.06
N LYS A 576 21.67 3.38 9.88
CA LYS A 576 20.82 3.84 11.00
C LYS A 576 19.69 2.90 11.36
N ARG A 577 19.39 1.89 10.52
CA ARG A 577 18.18 1.03 10.67
C ARG A 577 16.91 1.87 10.76
N ARG A 578 16.88 2.93 9.98
CA ARG A 578 15.77 3.86 9.86
C ARG A 578 15.32 3.87 8.43
N GLY A 579 14.09 4.29 8.26
CA GLY A 579 13.62 4.68 6.97
C GLY A 579 12.38 5.52 7.05
N LEU A 580 12.00 5.96 5.87
CA LEU A 580 10.92 6.84 5.55
C LEU A 580 9.86 6.07 4.78
N ILE A 581 8.62 6.08 5.26
CA ILE A 581 7.51 5.61 4.43
C ILE A 581 7.32 6.64 3.33
N VAL A 582 7.67 6.29 2.10
CA VAL A 582 7.32 7.09 0.91
C VAL A 582 6.10 6.45 0.29
N ASN A 583 4.93 6.98 0.64
CA ASN A 583 3.68 6.52 0.07
C ASN A 583 3.47 7.11 -1.34
N ALA A 584 4.34 6.76 -2.27
CA ALA A 584 4.14 6.94 -3.70
C ALA A 584 3.91 5.55 -4.31
N GLY A 585 2.83 4.87 -3.89
CA GLY A 585 2.42 3.58 -4.46
C GLY A 585 3.03 2.32 -3.85
N LYS A 586 3.69 2.42 -2.68
CA LYS A 586 4.34 1.36 -1.87
C LYS A 586 5.85 1.22 -2.08
N ASN A 587 6.61 2.25 -1.68
CA ASN A 587 8.05 2.14 -1.42
C ASN A 587 8.33 2.44 0.06
N GLU A 588 8.64 1.41 0.83
CA GLU A 588 9.05 1.55 2.23
C GLU A 588 10.51 1.14 2.38
N TYR A 589 11.39 2.14 2.33
CA TYR A 589 12.63 2.08 3.08
C TYR A 589 12.26 2.53 4.47
N LEU A 590 12.20 1.63 5.44
CA LEU A 590 11.64 1.95 6.75
C LEU A 590 12.51 1.25 7.75
#